data_AF-A0A6P2EY97-F1
#
_entry.id   AF-A0A6P2EY97-F1
#
_cell.length_a   1.000
_cell.length_b   1.000
_cell.length_c   1.000
_cell.angle_alpha   90.00
_cell.angle_beta   90.00
_cell.angle_gamma   90.00
#
_symmetry.space_group_name_H-M   'P 1'
#
loop_
_entity.id
_entity.type
_entity.pdbx_description
1 polymer ?
#
loop_
_entity_poly.entity_id
_entity_poly.type
_entity_poly.pdbx_seq_one_letter_code
_entity_poly.pdbx_strand_id
1 'polypeptide(L)'
;MHRPPAEQLRRSAALALLVVAGCALPGSDGASSRAEPPRTDCQAHVGTDRNAMLPGYLLPSGNGKTVCVPLLPSANRPPPNYEGRDYYVDEFTDARLKARWHSCKADAACFRRIDAQMQRWLPPNKERATRSTGVVDPSGRIDPEGDVDLRQIRRPAFFAKAPYRESIAQAEPRTYTVEFSAPRDTFERIALEMQDPIKLRGWYIEGAGVDDGRGGRLRALAIMANGGGGQMTAIQHPDERAYRIDAATGRTIAITFPNATTETMGQRWWRENLQALNAAGFDVLAYDRRGEGISGGFSDTHTLEQGEDVFRVLEQLESGLGLRMLTPSGQLIEGSAAGGRLLAGMKARQIPILLGGYSRGSMSAAWAMTKNFVESCSYDMPAVTCTPPKGYTNIKGAILLASFASGAGYVPAAPDLKDRNLFLGGMAAEHHIAFYPNSATLAGMVHWPAAFFGKGLWDRAESLEGTIAAYDRIRGLKEIVVARGPHSIETWDPEDQRYLQQRMIAFAQAAVTGASTVPGARPWTDLKSLVATTPDRWEPSSRPEWPPSARTP
;
A
#
# COMPACT_ATOMS: atom_id res chain seq x y z
N MET A 1 -29.90 17.55 67.44
CA MET A 1 -29.40 16.57 68.43
C MET A 1 -29.33 15.20 67.77
N HIS A 2 -28.20 14.52 67.95
CA HIS A 2 -27.89 13.09 67.80
C HIS A 2 -28.02 12.36 66.44
N ARG A 3 -26.86 11.92 65.92
CA ARG A 3 -26.65 10.67 65.15
C ARG A 3 -26.34 9.51 66.13
N PRO A 4 -26.05 8.27 65.65
CA PRO A 4 -26.89 7.17 65.14
C PRO A 4 -26.72 5.90 66.07
N PRO A 5 -27.18 4.67 65.73
CA PRO A 5 -26.37 3.69 64.95
C PRO A 5 -27.20 2.69 64.10
N ALA A 6 -26.72 2.20 62.94
CA ALA A 6 -25.95 0.97 62.64
C ALA A 6 -26.75 -0.35 62.43
N GLU A 7 -26.51 -0.94 61.26
CA GLU A 7 -26.48 -2.38 60.88
C GLU A 7 -27.71 -3.29 61.08
N GLN A 8 -28.21 -3.88 59.98
CA GLN A 8 -27.81 -5.25 59.63
C GLN A 8 -28.21 -5.67 58.22
N LEU A 9 -27.25 -6.33 57.57
CA LEU A 9 -27.29 -6.97 56.26
C LEU A 9 -28.36 -8.07 56.16
N ARG A 10 -29.06 -8.13 55.02
CA ARG A 10 -29.28 -9.40 54.31
C ARG A 10 -29.13 -9.21 52.80
N ARG A 11 -28.06 -9.81 52.28
CA ARG A 11 -27.72 -9.93 50.86
C ARG A 11 -28.70 -10.88 50.19
N SER A 12 -29.32 -10.46 49.10
CA SER A 12 -29.88 -11.35 48.09
C SER A 12 -29.05 -11.16 46.82
N ALA A 13 -28.24 -12.16 46.48
CA ALA A 13 -27.45 -12.20 45.26
C ALA A 13 -28.37 -12.58 44.10
N ALA A 14 -28.73 -11.61 43.25
CA ALA A 14 -29.33 -11.87 41.96
C ALA A 14 -28.19 -12.13 40.95
N LEU A 15 -28.10 -13.37 40.50
CA LEU A 15 -27.22 -13.81 39.42
C LEU A 15 -27.73 -13.17 38.11
N ALA A 16 -27.15 -12.04 37.70
CA ALA A 16 -27.38 -11.49 36.37
C ALA A 16 -26.50 -12.25 35.36
N LEU A 17 -27.08 -13.24 34.68
CA LEU A 17 -26.50 -13.78 33.46
C LEU A 17 -26.47 -12.66 32.40
N LEU A 18 -25.31 -12.05 32.21
CA LEU A 18 -24.97 -11.28 31.02
C LEU A 18 -24.90 -12.26 29.85
N VAL A 19 -26.01 -12.39 29.12
CA VAL A 19 -26.02 -12.99 27.78
C VAL A 19 -25.22 -12.04 26.88
N VAL A 20 -23.99 -12.42 26.56
CA VAL A 20 -23.22 -11.81 25.48
C VAL A 20 -23.94 -12.16 24.18
N ALA A 21 -24.81 -11.25 23.74
CA ALA A 21 -25.38 -11.30 22.41
C ALA A 21 -24.24 -11.02 21.42
N GLY A 22 -23.60 -12.09 20.95
CA GLY A 22 -22.76 -12.03 19.77
C GLY A 22 -23.62 -11.60 18.59
N CYS A 23 -23.40 -10.39 18.08
CA CYS A 23 -23.91 -9.98 16.78
C CYS A 23 -23.24 -10.84 15.71
N ALA A 24 -23.80 -12.03 15.46
CA ALA A 24 -23.58 -12.74 14.22
C ALA A 24 -24.27 -11.92 13.12
N LEU A 25 -23.48 -11.21 12.32
CA LEU A 25 -23.97 -10.60 11.08
C LEU A 25 -24.48 -11.72 10.15
N PRO A 26 -25.73 -11.63 9.64
CA PRO A 26 -26.23 -12.60 8.67
C PRO A 26 -25.64 -12.33 7.27
N GLY A 27 -24.92 -13.33 6.78
CA GLY A 27 -24.66 -13.74 5.39
C GLY A 27 -24.75 -12.75 4.23
N SER A 28 -23.59 -12.43 3.62
CA SER A 28 -23.37 -12.56 2.17
C SER A 28 -21.88 -12.52 1.79
N ASP A 29 -21.01 -13.26 2.49
CA ASP A 29 -19.57 -13.28 2.19
C ASP A 29 -19.27 -14.38 1.18
N GLY A 30 -19.47 -14.04 -0.10
CA GLY A 30 -19.10 -14.93 -1.19
C GLY A 30 -17.59 -15.16 -1.20
N ALA A 31 -17.18 -16.39 -0.89
CA ALA A 31 -15.92 -16.93 -1.42
C ALA A 31 -15.86 -16.62 -2.93
N SER A 32 -14.66 -16.44 -3.50
CA SER A 32 -14.52 -16.28 -4.95
C SER A 32 -15.24 -17.45 -5.63
N SER A 33 -16.28 -17.14 -6.41
CA SER A 33 -17.07 -18.14 -7.12
C SER A 33 -16.38 -18.66 -8.37
N ARG A 34 -15.11 -18.28 -8.60
CA ARG A 34 -14.35 -18.73 -9.75
C ARG A 34 -13.97 -20.19 -9.58
N ALA A 35 -13.98 -20.91 -10.69
CA ALA A 35 -13.41 -22.25 -10.76
C ALA A 35 -11.94 -22.22 -10.30
N GLU A 36 -11.48 -23.34 -9.74
CA GLU A 36 -10.07 -23.50 -9.37
C GLU A 36 -9.18 -23.14 -10.58
N PRO A 37 -8.13 -22.31 -10.39
CA PRO A 37 -7.25 -21.95 -11.48
C PRO A 37 -6.69 -23.19 -12.18
N PRO A 38 -6.60 -23.19 -13.52
CA PRO A 38 -5.99 -24.31 -14.24
C PRO A 38 -4.55 -24.50 -13.75
N ARG A 39 -4.11 -25.75 -13.65
CA ARG A 39 -2.72 -26.04 -13.28
C ARG A 39 -1.77 -25.41 -14.30
N THR A 40 -0.67 -24.85 -13.80
CA THR A 40 0.45 -24.36 -14.63
C THR A 40 1.01 -25.51 -15.47
N ASP A 41 1.36 -25.23 -16.72
CA ASP A 41 1.73 -26.23 -17.74
C ASP A 41 3.17 -26.04 -18.29
N CYS A 42 3.96 -25.13 -17.70
CA CYS A 42 5.37 -24.94 -18.01
C CYS A 42 6.15 -24.33 -16.84
N GLN A 43 7.47 -24.17 -17.02
CA GLN A 43 8.35 -23.40 -16.13
C GLN A 43 9.27 -22.47 -16.92
N ALA A 44 9.60 -21.32 -16.35
CA ALA A 44 10.54 -20.36 -16.92
C ALA A 44 11.37 -19.68 -15.83
N HIS A 45 12.60 -19.29 -16.18
CA HIS A 45 13.45 -18.51 -15.28
C HIS A 45 12.97 -17.05 -15.25
N VAL A 46 12.91 -16.46 -14.06
CA VAL A 46 12.76 -15.02 -13.86
C VAL A 46 13.98 -14.44 -13.15
N GLY A 47 14.42 -13.28 -13.62
CA GLY A 47 15.61 -12.59 -13.10
C GLY A 47 15.29 -11.76 -11.85
N THR A 48 15.14 -10.45 -12.02
CA THR A 48 14.96 -9.49 -10.92
C THR A 48 13.85 -9.92 -9.94
N ASP A 49 14.02 -9.58 -8.67
CA ASP A 49 13.23 -9.97 -7.48
C ASP A 49 13.21 -11.45 -7.06
N ARG A 50 13.49 -12.40 -7.97
CA ARG A 50 13.29 -13.84 -7.70
C ARG A 50 14.54 -14.69 -7.98
N ASN A 51 15.23 -14.48 -9.10
CA ASN A 51 16.35 -15.30 -9.59
C ASN A 51 16.06 -16.80 -9.45
N ALA A 52 14.95 -17.24 -10.03
CA ALA A 52 14.40 -18.57 -9.82
C ALA A 52 13.62 -19.08 -11.03
N MET A 53 13.54 -20.41 -11.15
CA MET A 53 12.56 -21.06 -12.02
C MET A 53 11.18 -20.98 -11.37
N LEU A 54 10.20 -20.44 -12.09
CA LEU A 54 8.82 -20.33 -11.65
C LEU A 54 7.88 -21.12 -12.57
N PRO A 55 6.79 -21.67 -12.03
CA PRO A 55 5.74 -22.26 -12.84
C PRO A 55 5.02 -21.18 -13.66
N GLY A 56 4.43 -21.58 -14.79
CA GLY A 56 3.80 -20.65 -15.72
C GLY A 56 2.71 -21.27 -16.60
N TYR A 57 2.19 -20.43 -17.49
CA TYR A 57 1.30 -20.87 -18.57
C TYR A 57 1.96 -20.73 -19.93
N LEU A 58 1.82 -21.75 -20.76
CA LEU A 58 2.09 -21.71 -22.19
C LEU A 58 1.06 -20.81 -22.87
N LEU A 59 1.53 -19.69 -23.43
CA LEU A 59 0.72 -18.70 -24.11
C LEU A 59 1.27 -18.39 -25.50
N PRO A 60 0.39 -18.07 -26.48
CA PRO A 60 0.83 -17.56 -27.77
C PRO A 60 1.65 -16.27 -27.63
N SER A 61 2.76 -16.18 -28.36
CA SER A 61 3.58 -14.98 -28.55
C SER A 61 3.23 -14.31 -29.87
N GLY A 62 3.54 -13.01 -30.00
CA GLY A 62 3.28 -12.23 -31.21
C GLY A 62 4.02 -12.74 -32.47
N ASN A 63 5.01 -13.62 -32.31
CA ASN A 63 5.74 -14.25 -33.41
C ASN A 63 5.16 -15.63 -33.85
N GLY A 64 3.99 -16.00 -33.33
CA GLY A 64 3.32 -17.27 -33.65
C GLY A 64 3.85 -18.49 -32.88
N LYS A 65 4.87 -18.32 -32.01
CA LYS A 65 5.36 -19.39 -31.12
C LYS A 65 4.58 -19.39 -29.80
N THR A 66 4.72 -20.46 -29.04
CA THR A 66 4.25 -20.51 -27.65
C THR A 66 5.40 -20.21 -26.71
N VAL A 67 5.15 -19.42 -25.68
CA VAL A 67 6.12 -19.04 -24.64
C VAL A 67 5.57 -19.36 -23.27
N CYS A 68 6.45 -19.80 -22.36
CA CYS A 68 6.09 -19.99 -20.97
C CYS A 68 6.07 -18.63 -20.26
N VAL A 69 4.90 -18.19 -19.79
CA VAL A 69 4.74 -16.96 -19.01
C VAL A 69 4.67 -17.32 -17.52
N PRO A 70 5.72 -17.03 -16.74
CA PRO A 70 5.80 -17.41 -15.34
C PRO A 70 4.89 -16.54 -14.45
N LEU A 71 4.43 -17.13 -13.35
CA LEU A 71 3.76 -16.42 -12.26
C LEU A 71 4.23 -16.98 -10.91
N LEU A 72 4.05 -16.19 -9.85
CA LEU A 72 4.35 -16.62 -8.48
C LEU A 72 3.04 -17.02 -7.76
N PRO A 73 2.78 -18.32 -7.56
CA PRO A 73 1.53 -18.79 -6.96
C PRO A 73 1.51 -18.59 -5.44
N SER A 74 0.33 -18.74 -4.85
CA SER A 74 0.09 -18.65 -3.41
C SER A 74 0.74 -19.82 -2.66
N ALA A 75 1.34 -19.53 -1.50
CA ALA A 75 1.92 -20.55 -0.62
C ALA A 75 0.85 -21.38 0.09
N ASN A 76 -0.23 -20.72 0.53
CA ASN A 76 -1.27 -21.34 1.32
C ASN A 76 -2.39 -21.85 0.40
N ARG A 77 -2.82 -23.09 0.62
CA ARG A 77 -3.98 -23.69 -0.05
C ARG A 77 -4.96 -24.22 0.99
N PRO A 78 -6.28 -24.15 0.74
CA PRO A 78 -7.25 -24.81 1.60
C PRO A 78 -6.94 -26.32 1.68
N PRO A 79 -7.01 -26.94 2.86
CA PRO A 79 -6.92 -28.40 2.95
C PRO A 79 -8.12 -29.05 2.22
N PRO A 80 -7.98 -30.28 1.67
CA PRO A 80 -9.02 -30.92 0.84
C PRO A 80 -10.40 -31.06 1.50
N ASN A 81 -10.45 -31.01 2.83
CA ASN A 81 -11.65 -31.12 3.65
C ASN A 81 -11.86 -29.87 4.53
N TYR A 82 -11.45 -28.70 4.05
CA TYR A 82 -11.70 -27.45 4.78
C TYR A 82 -13.20 -27.20 4.93
N GLU A 83 -13.71 -27.22 6.17
CA GLU A 83 -15.13 -27.05 6.48
C GLU A 83 -15.53 -25.58 6.73
N GLY A 84 -14.56 -24.67 6.82
CA GLY A 84 -14.85 -23.24 6.97
C GLY A 84 -15.40 -22.62 5.69
N ARG A 85 -15.88 -21.38 5.79
CA ARG A 85 -16.56 -20.72 4.66
C ARG A 85 -15.56 -20.21 3.63
N ASP A 86 -14.48 -19.62 4.13
CA ASP A 86 -13.46 -18.99 3.31
C ASP A 86 -12.11 -19.13 4.00
N TYR A 87 -11.33 -20.09 3.54
CA TYR A 87 -10.02 -20.42 4.11
C TYR A 87 -9.12 -19.19 4.28
N TYR A 88 -9.10 -18.30 3.28
CA TYR A 88 -8.21 -17.15 3.30
C TYR A 88 -8.70 -16.05 4.24
N VAL A 89 -9.98 -16.04 4.60
CA VAL A 89 -10.55 -15.14 5.59
C VAL A 89 -10.46 -15.71 7.00
N ASP A 90 -10.96 -16.93 7.19
CA ASP A 90 -11.12 -17.58 8.48
C ASP A 90 -9.76 -17.92 9.15
N GLU A 91 -8.78 -18.39 8.36
CA GLU A 91 -7.50 -18.89 8.88
C GLU A 91 -6.41 -17.82 8.94
N PHE A 92 -6.67 -16.59 8.50
CA PHE A 92 -5.68 -15.49 8.49
C PHE A 92 -6.18 -14.24 9.22
N THR A 93 -7.10 -14.43 10.16
CA THR A 93 -7.51 -13.38 11.10
C THR A 93 -6.36 -12.97 12.01
N ASP A 94 -6.44 -11.76 12.56
CA ASP A 94 -5.48 -11.26 13.56
C ASP A 94 -5.26 -12.27 14.71
N ALA A 95 -6.36 -12.77 15.29
CA ALA A 95 -6.31 -13.72 16.39
C ALA A 95 -5.61 -15.03 16.02
N ARG A 96 -5.85 -15.57 14.81
CA ARG A 96 -5.16 -16.77 14.31
C ARG A 96 -3.68 -16.54 14.11
N LEU A 97 -3.29 -15.38 13.56
CA LEU A 97 -1.88 -15.01 13.37
C LEU A 97 -1.15 -14.88 14.72
N LYS A 98 -1.75 -14.18 15.69
CA LYS A 98 -1.20 -14.05 17.06
C LYS A 98 -1.11 -15.41 17.76
N ALA A 99 -2.12 -16.28 17.63
CA ALA A 99 -2.08 -17.63 18.20
C ALA A 99 -0.97 -18.51 17.60
N ARG A 100 -0.74 -18.43 16.28
CA ARG A 100 0.39 -19.11 15.61
C ARG A 100 1.73 -18.62 16.15
N TRP A 101 1.86 -17.31 16.35
CA TRP A 101 3.04 -16.73 16.98
C TRP A 101 3.23 -17.24 18.41
N HIS A 102 2.21 -17.22 19.26
CA HIS A 102 2.33 -17.72 20.64
C HIS A 102 2.75 -19.20 20.71
N SER A 103 2.25 -20.02 19.79
CA SER A 103 2.67 -21.42 19.65
C SER A 103 4.15 -21.52 19.25
N CYS A 104 4.59 -20.71 18.28
CA CYS A 104 6.01 -20.62 17.88
C CYS A 104 6.91 -20.13 19.02
N LYS A 105 6.45 -19.16 19.82
CA LYS A 105 7.21 -18.60 20.95
C LYS A 105 7.50 -19.64 22.04
N ALA A 106 6.62 -20.63 22.19
CA ALA A 106 6.84 -21.76 23.12
C ALA A 106 7.91 -22.76 22.62
N ASP A 107 8.24 -22.75 21.33
CA ASP A 107 9.32 -23.56 20.74
C ASP A 107 10.60 -22.74 20.59
N ALA A 108 11.68 -23.13 21.26
CA ALA A 108 12.91 -22.33 21.31
C ALA A 108 13.57 -22.14 19.93
N ALA A 109 13.45 -23.09 19.01
CA ALA A 109 14.02 -22.97 17.67
C ALA A 109 13.19 -22.04 16.77
N CYS A 110 11.87 -22.14 16.84
CA CYS A 110 10.93 -21.27 16.14
C CYS A 110 11.06 -19.84 16.66
N PHE A 111 11.01 -19.63 17.98
CA PHE A 111 11.18 -18.32 18.61
C PHE A 111 12.45 -17.63 18.13
N ARG A 112 13.63 -18.28 18.27
CA ARG A 112 14.90 -17.69 17.83
C ARG A 112 14.89 -17.32 16.35
N ARG A 113 14.31 -18.17 15.50
CA ARG A 113 14.24 -17.91 14.05
C ARG A 113 13.39 -16.68 13.73
N ILE A 114 12.22 -16.56 14.35
CA ILE A 114 11.26 -15.50 14.05
C ILE A 114 11.62 -14.20 14.77
N ASP A 115 12.06 -14.25 16.02
CA ASP A 115 12.54 -13.08 16.77
C ASP A 115 13.71 -12.41 16.05
N ALA A 116 14.71 -13.18 15.59
CA ALA A 116 15.79 -12.63 14.77
C ALA A 116 15.30 -11.95 13.49
N GLN A 117 14.15 -12.36 12.93
CA GLN A 117 13.51 -11.61 11.85
C GLN A 117 12.88 -10.32 12.37
N MET A 118 12.06 -10.38 13.42
CA MET A 118 11.38 -9.21 14.01
C MET A 118 12.37 -8.12 14.42
N GLN A 119 13.45 -8.47 15.14
CA GLN A 119 14.47 -7.51 15.59
C GLN A 119 15.12 -6.73 14.43
N ARG A 120 15.19 -7.29 13.22
CA ARG A 120 15.72 -6.57 12.03
C ARG A 120 14.75 -5.53 11.47
N TRP A 121 13.47 -5.64 11.79
CA TRP A 121 12.41 -4.75 11.33
C TRP A 121 11.91 -3.80 12.42
N LEU A 122 12.31 -4.01 13.68
CA LEU A 122 11.97 -3.11 14.77
C LEU A 122 12.69 -1.77 14.63
N PRO A 123 12.00 -0.66 14.92
CA PRO A 123 12.60 0.65 14.99
C PRO A 123 13.79 0.76 15.99
N PRO A 124 14.87 1.51 15.68
CA PRO A 124 15.10 2.22 14.42
C PRO A 124 15.44 1.21 13.33
N ASN A 125 14.52 1.03 12.40
CA ASN A 125 14.59 -0.03 11.41
C ASN A 125 15.35 0.47 10.19
N LYS A 126 15.51 -0.45 9.22
CA LYS A 126 16.29 -0.20 8.01
C LYS A 126 15.91 1.13 7.37
N GLU A 127 14.64 1.45 7.25
CA GLU A 127 14.20 2.63 6.51
C GLU A 127 14.48 3.96 7.20
N ARG A 128 14.35 4.02 8.53
CA ARG A 128 14.86 5.16 9.31
C ARG A 128 16.37 5.30 9.14
N ALA A 129 17.10 4.18 9.12
CA ALA A 129 18.54 4.15 8.89
C ALA A 129 18.95 4.44 7.42
N THR A 130 18.01 4.36 6.47
CA THR A 130 18.26 4.58 5.03
C THR A 130 17.53 5.80 4.47
N ARG A 131 17.14 6.76 5.30
CA ARG A 131 16.72 8.09 4.83
C ARG A 131 17.84 8.67 3.95
N SER A 132 17.51 8.91 2.68
CA SER A 132 18.49 9.15 1.62
C SER A 132 18.24 10.46 0.87
N THR A 133 17.07 11.08 1.04
CA THR A 133 16.82 12.45 0.57
C THR A 133 17.89 13.37 1.13
N GLY A 134 18.64 14.02 0.25
CA GLY A 134 19.70 14.94 0.66
C GLY A 134 21.10 14.32 0.72
N VAL A 135 21.26 13.02 0.45
CA VAL A 135 22.56 12.33 0.52
C VAL A 135 23.43 12.63 -0.71
N VAL A 136 22.83 12.70 -1.89
CA VAL A 136 23.58 12.96 -3.13
C VAL A 136 23.60 14.45 -3.48
N ASP A 137 22.45 15.13 -3.34
CA ASP A 137 22.37 16.59 -3.44
C ASP A 137 21.83 17.13 -2.11
N PRO A 138 22.55 17.96 -1.35
CA PRO A 138 22.11 18.40 -0.02
C PRO A 138 20.84 19.27 -0.04
N SER A 139 20.44 19.83 -1.20
CA SER A 139 19.16 20.52 -1.34
C SER A 139 18.03 19.59 -0.94
N GLY A 140 17.08 19.99 -0.09
CA GLY A 140 16.04 19.06 0.39
C GLY A 140 16.38 18.28 1.64
N ARG A 141 17.65 18.28 2.07
CA ARG A 141 18.04 17.64 3.32
C ARG A 141 17.48 18.44 4.49
N ILE A 142 16.71 17.76 5.33
CA ILE A 142 16.10 18.33 6.55
C ILE A 142 16.29 17.36 7.71
N ASP A 143 16.07 17.83 8.94
CA ASP A 143 15.82 16.95 10.08
C ASP A 143 14.33 16.59 10.12
N PRO A 144 13.94 15.35 9.80
CA PRO A 144 12.53 14.94 9.79
C PRO A 144 11.88 14.94 11.18
N GLU A 145 12.64 14.83 12.28
CA GLU A 145 12.09 14.91 13.65
C GLU A 145 12.06 16.35 14.19
N GLY A 146 12.75 17.28 13.53
CA GLY A 146 12.88 18.66 13.98
C GLY A 146 11.83 19.62 13.44
N ASP A 147 11.96 20.88 13.88
CA ASP A 147 11.24 22.02 13.33
C ASP A 147 11.83 22.40 11.96
N VAL A 148 11.03 22.23 10.92
CA VAL A 148 11.48 22.38 9.53
C VAL A 148 10.90 23.65 8.90
N ASP A 149 11.75 24.42 8.22
CA ASP A 149 11.29 25.41 7.24
C ASP A 149 10.87 24.68 5.95
N LEU A 150 9.58 24.74 5.63
CA LEU A 150 9.00 24.06 4.47
C LEU A 150 9.62 24.50 3.13
N ARG A 151 10.33 25.64 3.10
CA ARG A 151 11.10 26.09 1.92
C ARG A 151 12.32 25.21 1.61
N GLN A 152 12.82 24.47 2.59
CA GLN A 152 13.98 23.59 2.41
C GLN A 152 13.62 22.31 1.67
N ILE A 153 12.36 21.89 1.71
CA ILE A 153 11.87 20.68 1.06
C ILE A 153 11.88 20.87 -0.47
N ARG A 154 12.49 19.93 -1.19
CA ARG A 154 12.47 19.94 -2.67
C ARG A 154 11.02 20.01 -3.15
N ARG A 155 10.75 20.92 -4.09
CA ARG A 155 9.47 21.08 -4.78
C ARG A 155 9.57 20.53 -6.21
N PRO A 156 8.44 20.31 -6.91
CA PRO A 156 8.47 19.78 -8.27
C PRO A 156 9.45 20.46 -9.23
N ALA A 157 9.63 21.79 -9.16
CA ALA A 157 10.60 22.49 -10.01
C ALA A 157 12.05 22.03 -9.84
N PHE A 158 12.43 21.44 -8.71
CA PHE A 158 13.76 20.86 -8.52
C PHE A 158 14.03 19.78 -9.60
N PHE A 159 13.03 18.99 -9.94
CA PHE A 159 13.14 17.88 -10.89
C PHE A 159 13.07 18.31 -12.36
N ALA A 160 12.89 19.60 -12.65
CA ALA A 160 13.07 20.16 -14.00
C ALA A 160 14.53 20.18 -14.45
N LYS A 161 15.46 20.23 -13.48
CA LYS A 161 16.90 20.37 -13.73
C LYS A 161 17.42 19.17 -14.53
N ALA A 162 18.44 19.42 -15.35
CA ALA A 162 19.23 18.33 -15.90
C ALA A 162 19.97 17.61 -14.75
N PRO A 163 20.09 16.27 -14.78
CA PRO A 163 19.65 15.37 -15.85
C PRO A 163 18.18 14.89 -15.72
N TYR A 164 17.51 15.16 -14.59
CA TYR A 164 16.22 14.56 -14.23
C TYR A 164 15.09 14.81 -15.24
N ARG A 165 14.85 16.08 -15.61
CA ARG A 165 13.83 16.50 -16.60
C ARG A 165 12.47 15.81 -16.41
N GLU A 166 12.02 15.70 -15.16
CA GLU A 166 10.77 14.99 -14.83
C GLU A 166 9.54 15.86 -15.12
N SER A 167 8.46 15.22 -15.55
CA SER A 167 7.26 15.95 -16.00
C SER A 167 6.50 16.60 -14.83
N ILE A 168 6.67 16.07 -13.61
CA ILE A 168 6.10 16.60 -12.36
C ILE A 168 6.42 18.09 -12.16
N ALA A 169 7.56 18.58 -12.69
CA ALA A 169 7.93 19.99 -12.59
C ALA A 169 6.89 20.96 -13.17
N GLN A 170 6.05 20.51 -14.12
CA GLN A 170 4.96 21.30 -14.68
C GLN A 170 3.90 21.68 -13.63
N ALA A 171 3.82 20.95 -12.52
CA ALA A 171 2.90 21.20 -11.42
C ALA A 171 3.39 22.27 -10.42
N GLU A 172 4.63 22.76 -10.55
CA GLU A 172 5.21 23.73 -9.62
C GLU A 172 4.29 24.93 -9.31
N PRO A 173 3.68 25.62 -10.30
CA PRO A 173 2.94 26.85 -10.06
C PRO A 173 1.69 26.68 -9.19
N ARG A 174 1.27 25.43 -8.95
CA ARG A 174 0.07 25.06 -8.18
C ARG A 174 0.36 24.03 -7.09
N THR A 175 1.64 23.89 -6.72
CA THR A 175 2.06 22.99 -5.66
C THR A 175 2.23 23.74 -4.34
N TYR A 176 1.69 23.16 -3.28
CA TYR A 176 1.90 23.56 -1.90
C TYR A 176 2.81 22.53 -1.23
N THR A 177 3.81 22.99 -0.49
CA THR A 177 4.51 22.09 0.46
C THR A 177 3.68 22.03 1.73
N VAL A 178 3.31 20.84 2.18
CA VAL A 178 2.41 20.64 3.33
C VAL A 178 3.10 19.90 4.45
N GLU A 179 2.72 20.23 5.68
CA GLU A 179 3.09 19.52 6.90
C GLU A 179 1.84 19.34 7.77
N PHE A 180 1.59 18.09 8.18
CA PHE A 180 0.50 17.70 9.08
C PHE A 180 1.08 17.19 10.39
N SER A 181 0.33 17.35 11.49
CA SER A 181 0.73 16.82 12.79
C SER A 181 0.02 15.49 13.05
N ALA A 182 0.74 14.46 13.49
CA ALA A 182 0.14 13.18 13.85
C ALA A 182 0.68 12.69 15.19
N PRO A 183 -0.07 11.88 15.95
CA PRO A 183 0.48 11.23 17.13
C PRO A 183 1.54 10.18 16.73
N ARG A 184 2.45 9.93 17.66
CA ARG A 184 3.33 8.74 17.65
C ARG A 184 2.47 7.48 17.51
N ASP A 185 2.98 6.48 16.81
CA ASP A 185 2.25 5.22 16.68
C ASP A 185 2.20 4.46 18.00
N THR A 186 1.44 3.37 18.05
CA THR A 186 1.27 2.57 19.27
C THR A 186 2.58 1.99 19.79
N PHE A 187 3.49 1.55 18.92
CA PHE A 187 4.81 1.05 19.33
C PHE A 187 5.65 2.16 19.96
N GLU A 188 5.75 3.31 19.29
CA GLU A 188 6.48 4.48 19.78
C GLU A 188 5.92 4.96 21.12
N ARG A 189 4.59 4.98 21.29
CA ARG A 189 3.94 5.41 22.54
C ARG A 189 4.10 4.43 23.69
N ILE A 190 3.97 3.14 23.43
CA ILE A 190 3.92 2.11 24.48
C ILE A 190 5.31 1.58 24.79
N ALA A 191 6.08 1.20 23.76
CA ALA A 191 7.37 0.55 23.94
C ALA A 191 8.54 1.55 24.05
N LEU A 192 8.43 2.72 23.42
CA LEU A 192 9.46 3.76 23.46
C LEU A 192 9.09 4.98 24.31
N GLU A 193 7.87 5.00 24.88
CA GLU A 193 7.35 6.06 25.74
C GLU A 193 7.36 7.48 25.10
N MET A 194 7.33 7.56 23.77
CA MET A 194 7.33 8.82 23.03
C MET A 194 5.92 9.39 22.94
N GLN A 195 5.73 10.64 23.37
CA GLN A 195 4.40 11.29 23.45
C GLN A 195 4.29 12.60 22.63
N ASP A 196 5.40 13.13 22.15
CA ASP A 196 5.43 14.31 21.29
C ASP A 196 4.82 14.00 19.90
N PRO A 197 4.16 14.95 19.23
CA PRO A 197 3.62 14.71 17.90
C PRO A 197 4.72 14.59 16.84
N ILE A 198 4.49 13.78 15.83
CA ILE A 198 5.29 13.72 14.61
C ILE A 198 4.75 14.66 13.53
N LYS A 199 5.57 14.90 12.50
CA LYS A 199 5.22 15.70 11.34
C LYS A 199 5.23 14.86 10.07
N LEU A 200 4.12 14.83 9.34
CA LEU A 200 4.00 14.19 8.03
C LEU A 200 4.10 15.25 6.95
N ARG A 201 5.03 15.10 6.00
CA ARG A 201 5.40 16.15 5.06
C ARG A 201 5.35 15.69 3.62
N GLY A 202 4.96 16.59 2.72
CA GLY A 202 4.86 16.31 1.30
C GLY A 202 4.33 17.46 0.48
N TRP A 203 3.59 17.12 -0.58
CA TRP A 203 3.01 18.06 -1.52
C TRP A 203 1.49 17.89 -1.61
N TYR A 204 0.80 19.02 -1.66
CA TYR A 204 -0.54 19.11 -2.22
C TYR A 204 -0.44 19.82 -3.58
N ILE A 205 -0.89 19.15 -4.63
CA ILE A 205 -0.86 19.67 -5.99
C ILE A 205 -2.29 19.93 -6.41
N GLU A 206 -2.65 21.20 -6.59
CA GLU A 206 -3.99 21.56 -7.04
C GLU A 206 -4.23 21.13 -8.49
N GLY A 207 -5.39 20.55 -8.76
CA GLY A 207 -5.84 20.08 -10.06
C GLY A 207 -6.73 21.10 -10.76
N ALA A 208 -6.83 20.99 -12.09
CA ALA A 208 -7.71 21.84 -12.90
C ALA A 208 -9.19 21.40 -12.88
N GLY A 209 -9.53 20.35 -12.12
CA GLY A 209 -10.82 19.68 -12.15
C GLY A 209 -10.85 18.53 -13.17
N VAL A 210 -11.42 17.40 -12.75
CA VAL A 210 -11.65 16.22 -13.58
C VAL A 210 -12.84 16.49 -14.50
N ASP A 211 -12.75 16.08 -15.76
CA ASP A 211 -13.90 16.13 -16.68
C ASP A 211 -15.05 15.28 -16.12
N ASP A 212 -16.24 15.89 -15.98
CA ASP A 212 -17.41 15.22 -15.41
C ASP A 212 -18.21 14.40 -16.44
N GLY A 213 -17.78 14.40 -17.71
CA GLY A 213 -18.45 13.74 -18.83
C GLY A 213 -19.75 14.43 -19.27
N ARG A 214 -20.04 15.63 -18.72
CA ARG A 214 -21.25 16.42 -18.98
C ARG A 214 -20.92 17.85 -19.44
N GLY A 215 -19.66 18.10 -19.81
CA GLY A 215 -19.16 19.40 -20.24
C GLY A 215 -18.72 20.31 -19.09
N GLY A 216 -18.71 19.81 -17.85
CA GLY A 216 -18.24 20.50 -16.66
C GLY A 216 -16.94 19.93 -16.11
N ARG A 217 -16.55 20.46 -14.93
CA ARG A 217 -15.36 20.03 -14.20
C ARG A 217 -15.72 19.75 -12.75
N LEU A 218 -15.29 18.61 -12.24
CA LEU A 218 -15.48 18.14 -10.87
C LEU A 218 -14.15 18.22 -10.12
N ARG A 219 -14.13 18.89 -8.97
CA ARG A 219 -12.98 18.80 -8.04
C ARG A 219 -12.94 17.40 -7.44
N ALA A 220 -11.80 16.73 -7.48
CA ALA A 220 -11.59 15.41 -6.88
C ALA A 220 -10.17 15.32 -6.32
N LEU A 221 -9.99 14.57 -5.23
CA LEU A 221 -8.72 14.42 -4.53
C LEU A 221 -8.21 12.98 -4.61
N ALA A 222 -6.98 12.79 -5.07
CA ALA A 222 -6.25 11.54 -4.96
C ALA A 222 -5.21 11.64 -3.85
N ILE A 223 -5.30 10.76 -2.84
CA ILE A 223 -4.31 10.65 -1.76
C ILE A 223 -3.44 9.43 -2.05
N MET A 224 -2.15 9.66 -2.32
CA MET A 224 -1.23 8.64 -2.83
C MET A 224 -0.07 8.42 -1.87
N ALA A 225 0.09 7.18 -1.40
CA ALA A 225 1.14 6.75 -0.50
C ALA A 225 2.22 5.91 -1.22
N ASN A 226 3.49 6.26 -1.02
CA ASN A 226 4.61 5.59 -1.68
C ASN A 226 4.87 4.16 -1.15
N GLY A 227 5.76 3.44 -1.84
CA GLY A 227 6.23 2.11 -1.43
C GLY A 227 7.28 2.12 -0.33
N GLY A 228 7.69 0.93 0.09
CA GLY A 228 8.66 0.80 1.17
C GLY A 228 10.04 1.34 0.86
N GLY A 229 10.57 2.21 1.73
CA GLY A 229 11.82 2.93 1.51
C GLY A 229 11.70 4.02 0.45
N GLY A 230 10.48 4.26 -0.06
CA GLY A 230 10.20 5.37 -0.94
C GLY A 230 10.39 6.70 -0.20
N GLN A 231 10.84 7.71 -0.93
CA GLN A 231 11.02 9.06 -0.39
C GLN A 231 10.70 10.01 -1.54
N MET A 232 9.55 10.66 -1.47
CA MET A 232 8.96 11.35 -2.63
C MET A 232 9.87 12.44 -3.20
N THR A 233 10.74 13.02 -2.36
CA THR A 233 11.71 14.04 -2.74
C THR A 233 13.09 13.49 -3.10
N ALA A 234 13.35 12.19 -2.94
CA ALA A 234 14.65 11.60 -3.27
C ALA A 234 14.90 11.59 -4.79
N ILE A 235 16.15 11.85 -5.18
CA ILE A 235 16.54 11.86 -6.59
C ILE A 235 16.71 10.45 -7.13
N GLN A 236 16.40 10.29 -8.41
CA GLN A 236 16.76 9.12 -9.19
C GLN A 236 17.37 9.62 -10.51
N HIS A 237 18.62 9.25 -10.80
CA HIS A 237 19.23 9.58 -12.07
C HIS A 237 18.50 8.82 -13.21
N PRO A 238 18.20 9.45 -14.36
CA PRO A 238 17.44 8.81 -15.43
C PRO A 238 18.13 7.58 -16.02
N ASP A 239 19.46 7.54 -16.00
CA ASP A 239 20.27 6.42 -16.50
C ASP A 239 20.54 5.33 -15.44
N GLU A 240 20.01 5.49 -14.22
CA GLU A 240 20.21 4.53 -13.15
C GLU A 240 19.54 3.20 -13.44
N ARG A 241 20.18 2.09 -13.03
CA ARG A 241 19.61 0.75 -13.12
C ARG A 241 19.23 0.24 -11.73
N ALA A 242 18.13 -0.50 -11.64
CA ALA A 242 17.74 -1.14 -10.38
C ALA A 242 18.65 -2.32 -10.00
N TYR A 243 19.25 -2.98 -11.00
CA TYR A 243 20.07 -4.16 -10.82
C TYR A 243 21.16 -4.26 -11.89
N ARG A 244 22.15 -5.12 -11.61
CA ARG A 244 23.13 -5.60 -12.59
C ARG A 244 22.99 -7.10 -12.77
N ILE A 245 23.46 -7.64 -13.90
CA ILE A 245 23.60 -9.08 -14.09
C ILE A 245 25.03 -9.47 -13.72
N ASP A 246 25.15 -10.42 -12.82
CA ASP A 246 26.44 -11.01 -12.46
C ASP A 246 26.95 -11.88 -13.62
N ALA A 247 28.13 -11.57 -14.15
CA ALA A 247 28.65 -12.24 -15.35
C ALA A 247 28.99 -13.72 -15.09
N ALA A 248 29.36 -14.09 -13.87
CA ALA A 248 29.74 -15.45 -13.52
C ALA A 248 28.53 -16.35 -13.32
N THR A 249 27.50 -15.85 -12.63
CA THR A 249 26.33 -16.65 -12.24
C THR A 249 25.11 -16.40 -13.10
N GLY A 250 25.10 -15.34 -13.91
CA GLY A 250 23.92 -14.88 -14.65
C GLY A 250 22.80 -14.31 -13.77
N ARG A 251 23.00 -14.25 -12.45
CA ARG A 251 21.98 -13.78 -11.50
C ARG A 251 21.85 -12.27 -11.54
N THR A 252 20.64 -11.78 -11.37
CA THR A 252 20.39 -10.36 -11.11
C THR A 252 20.78 -10.02 -9.68
N ILE A 253 21.52 -8.92 -9.51
CA ILE A 253 21.94 -8.40 -8.20
C ILE A 253 21.45 -6.96 -8.11
N ALA A 254 20.62 -6.68 -7.11
CA ALA A 254 20.12 -5.34 -6.84
C ALA A 254 21.28 -4.37 -6.61
N ILE A 255 21.18 -3.18 -7.20
CA ILE A 255 22.11 -2.09 -6.92
C ILE A 255 21.73 -1.47 -5.57
N THR A 256 22.74 -1.16 -4.75
CA THR A 256 22.53 -0.53 -3.44
C THR A 256 22.41 0.97 -3.60
N PHE A 257 21.44 1.55 -2.92
CA PHE A 257 21.18 2.99 -2.87
C PHE A 257 21.18 3.48 -1.42
N PRO A 258 21.58 4.74 -1.15
CA PRO A 258 22.05 5.74 -2.11
C PRO A 258 23.41 5.37 -2.75
N ASN A 259 23.66 5.86 -3.95
CA ASN A 259 24.95 5.75 -4.65
C ASN A 259 25.42 7.15 -5.10
N ALA A 260 26.36 7.25 -6.05
CA ALA A 260 26.93 8.54 -6.48
C ALA A 260 25.93 9.49 -7.17
N THR A 261 24.84 8.99 -7.76
CA THR A 261 23.92 9.79 -8.59
C THR A 261 22.44 9.64 -8.20
N THR A 262 22.11 8.60 -7.44
CA THR A 262 20.74 8.24 -7.07
C THR A 262 20.62 8.05 -5.57
N GLU A 263 19.59 8.65 -4.97
CA GLU A 263 19.28 8.49 -3.56
C GLU A 263 18.36 7.28 -3.32
N THR A 264 17.32 7.14 -4.14
CA THR A 264 16.35 6.03 -4.04
C THR A 264 15.83 5.65 -5.43
N MET A 265 15.86 4.35 -5.75
CA MET A 265 15.31 3.82 -7.00
C MET A 265 13.77 3.89 -7.00
N GLY A 266 13.17 4.06 -8.18
CA GLY A 266 11.72 4.06 -8.40
C GLY A 266 11.00 5.38 -8.11
N GLN A 267 11.68 6.39 -7.57
CA GLN A 267 11.03 7.67 -7.22
C GLN A 267 10.60 8.49 -8.43
N ARG A 268 11.30 8.36 -9.56
CA ARG A 268 10.90 9.00 -10.81
C ARG A 268 9.55 8.43 -11.29
N TRP A 269 9.45 7.10 -11.38
CA TRP A 269 8.19 6.45 -11.76
C TRP A 269 7.05 6.82 -10.81
N TRP A 270 7.31 6.88 -9.50
CA TRP A 270 6.33 7.33 -8.52
C TRP A 270 5.82 8.75 -8.81
N ARG A 271 6.71 9.73 -9.00
CA ARG A 271 6.33 11.11 -9.30
C ARG A 271 5.61 11.27 -10.65
N GLU A 272 5.95 10.48 -11.65
CA GLU A 272 5.23 10.47 -12.93
C GLU A 272 3.76 10.02 -12.77
N ASN A 273 3.46 9.10 -11.83
CA ASN A 273 2.07 8.72 -11.52
C ASN A 273 1.30 9.84 -10.80
N LEU A 274 1.96 10.57 -9.89
CA LEU A 274 1.37 11.76 -9.27
C LEU A 274 1.07 12.83 -10.32
N GLN A 275 1.99 13.07 -11.24
CA GLN A 275 1.81 14.02 -12.33
C GLN A 275 0.68 13.60 -13.27
N ALA A 276 0.57 12.32 -13.61
CA ALA A 276 -0.50 11.83 -14.47
C ALA A 276 -1.89 12.07 -13.86
N LEU A 277 -2.05 11.88 -12.54
CA LEU A 277 -3.28 12.20 -11.83
C LEU A 277 -3.56 13.71 -11.86
N ASN A 278 -2.55 14.55 -11.58
CA ASN A 278 -2.73 16.00 -11.63
C ASN A 278 -3.07 16.51 -13.03
N ALA A 279 -2.41 15.99 -14.06
CA ALA A 279 -2.67 16.32 -15.46
C ALA A 279 -4.08 15.88 -15.89
N ALA A 280 -4.63 14.83 -15.30
CA ALA A 280 -6.01 14.39 -15.48
C ALA A 280 -7.05 15.26 -14.72
N GLY A 281 -6.59 16.27 -13.97
CA GLY A 281 -7.43 17.26 -13.30
C GLY A 281 -7.65 17.02 -11.80
N PHE A 282 -7.06 15.96 -11.23
CA PHE A 282 -7.18 15.67 -9.80
C PHE A 282 -6.32 16.63 -8.97
N ASP A 283 -6.84 17.04 -7.82
CA ASP A 283 -5.98 17.43 -6.71
C ASP A 283 -5.20 16.17 -6.28
N VAL A 284 -3.90 16.31 -6.01
CA VAL A 284 -3.04 15.19 -5.59
C VAL A 284 -2.37 15.53 -4.28
N LEU A 285 -2.63 14.71 -3.26
CA LEU A 285 -1.92 14.76 -1.99
C LEU A 285 -1.00 13.56 -1.88
N ALA A 286 0.30 13.82 -1.75
CA ALA A 286 1.30 12.81 -1.47
C ALA A 286 2.23 13.32 -0.37
N TYR A 287 2.48 12.48 0.62
CA TYR A 287 3.43 12.74 1.70
C TYR A 287 4.22 11.48 1.99
N ASP A 288 5.45 11.65 2.47
CA ASP A 288 6.22 10.51 2.95
C ASP A 288 5.53 9.95 4.19
N ARG A 289 5.43 8.62 4.27
CA ARG A 289 4.79 7.94 5.40
C ARG A 289 5.61 8.19 6.67
N ARG A 290 5.00 8.03 7.85
CA ARG A 290 5.73 8.09 9.13
C ARG A 290 7.00 7.25 9.06
N GLY A 291 8.10 7.77 9.61
CA GLY A 291 9.41 7.10 9.59
C GLY A 291 10.18 7.14 8.27
N GLU A 292 9.60 7.64 7.17
CA GLU A 292 10.26 7.70 5.86
C GLU A 292 10.57 9.13 5.40
N GLY A 293 11.67 9.26 4.65
CA GLY A 293 12.04 10.47 3.93
C GLY A 293 11.96 11.74 4.76
N ILE A 294 11.11 12.68 4.34
CA ILE A 294 10.96 14.01 4.98
C ILE A 294 9.95 14.04 6.14
N SER A 295 9.33 12.90 6.44
CA SER A 295 8.37 12.76 7.54
C SER A 295 9.03 12.20 8.80
N GLY A 296 8.60 12.71 9.95
CA GLY A 296 9.00 12.22 11.27
C GLY A 296 8.40 10.86 11.61
N GLY A 297 8.78 10.32 12.76
CA GLY A 297 8.36 8.99 13.23
C GLY A 297 9.52 8.01 13.31
N PHE A 298 9.40 7.07 14.23
CA PHE A 298 10.40 6.03 14.46
C PHE A 298 10.06 4.76 13.66
N SER A 299 8.77 4.44 13.56
CA SER A 299 8.22 3.27 12.88
C SER A 299 7.70 3.60 11.49
N ASP A 300 8.23 2.92 10.47
CA ASP A 300 7.79 3.04 9.06
C ASP A 300 6.93 1.85 8.57
N THR A 301 6.82 0.81 9.41
CA THR A 301 6.18 -0.47 9.05
C THR A 301 4.76 -0.55 9.59
N HIS A 302 4.32 0.31 10.50
CA HIS A 302 2.97 0.25 11.06
C HIS A 302 1.91 0.79 10.08
N THR A 303 1.50 -0.03 9.12
CA THR A 303 0.62 0.41 8.02
C THR A 303 -0.84 0.63 8.45
N LEU A 304 -1.30 -0.03 9.53
CA LEU A 304 -2.61 0.24 10.12
C LEU A 304 -2.73 1.70 10.57
N GLU A 305 -1.71 2.19 11.29
CA GLU A 305 -1.65 3.56 11.77
C GLU A 305 -1.45 4.56 10.61
N GLN A 306 -0.67 4.19 9.59
CA GLN A 306 -0.58 4.98 8.35
C GLN A 306 -1.93 5.09 7.62
N GLY A 307 -2.79 4.07 7.71
CA GLY A 307 -4.17 4.15 7.22
C GLY A 307 -5.05 5.10 8.04
N GLU A 308 -4.80 5.23 9.35
CA GLU A 308 -5.48 6.21 10.22
C GLU A 308 -5.03 7.66 9.93
N ASP A 309 -3.76 7.85 9.55
CA ASP A 309 -3.21 9.16 9.20
C ASP A 309 -3.98 9.84 8.07
N VAL A 310 -4.55 9.06 7.13
CA VAL A 310 -5.41 9.60 6.06
C VAL A 310 -6.56 10.43 6.63
N PHE A 311 -7.25 9.93 7.66
CA PHE A 311 -8.40 10.63 8.24
C PHE A 311 -7.99 11.84 9.06
N ARG A 312 -6.86 11.76 9.78
CA ARG A 312 -6.30 12.92 10.50
C ARG A 312 -5.93 14.02 9.52
N VAL A 313 -5.26 13.67 8.43
CA VAL A 313 -4.89 14.60 7.37
C VAL A 313 -6.13 15.26 6.75
N LEU A 314 -7.19 14.48 6.46
CA LEU A 314 -8.45 15.04 5.95
C LEU A 314 -9.08 16.05 6.91
N GLU A 315 -9.10 15.77 8.21
CA GLU A 315 -9.59 16.70 9.24
C GLU A 315 -8.75 17.98 9.32
N GLN A 316 -7.43 17.87 9.17
CA GLN A 316 -6.52 19.02 9.20
C GLN A 316 -6.61 19.88 7.95
N LEU A 317 -6.90 19.28 6.79
CA LEU A 317 -7.20 20.04 5.57
C LEU A 317 -8.45 20.92 5.74
N GLU A 318 -9.44 20.46 6.51
CA GLU A 318 -10.65 21.23 6.79
C GLU A 318 -10.46 22.28 7.89
N SER A 319 -9.89 21.89 9.03
CA SER A 319 -9.81 22.72 10.24
C SER A 319 -8.57 23.62 10.27
N GLY A 320 -7.49 23.17 9.63
CA GLY A 320 -6.16 23.78 9.72
C GLY A 320 -5.40 23.45 11.02
N LEU A 321 -6.02 22.78 11.99
CA LEU A 321 -5.39 22.48 13.28
C LEU A 321 -4.29 21.43 13.10
N GLY A 322 -3.02 21.83 13.22
CA GLY A 322 -1.88 20.94 12.97
C GLY A 322 -1.37 20.95 11.52
N LEU A 323 -1.98 21.77 10.65
CA LEU A 323 -1.55 22.01 9.27
C LEU A 323 -0.66 23.26 9.17
N ARG A 324 0.49 23.09 8.52
CA ARG A 324 1.30 24.17 7.94
C ARG A 324 1.40 23.95 6.44
N MET A 325 1.31 25.02 5.65
CA MET A 325 1.52 24.95 4.20
C MET A 325 2.31 26.14 3.68
N LEU A 326 3.24 25.86 2.78
CA LEU A 326 3.94 26.85 1.97
C LEU A 326 3.22 26.95 0.62
N THR A 327 2.66 28.12 0.31
CA THR A 327 1.96 28.38 -0.96
C THR A 327 2.90 28.33 -2.17
N PRO A 328 2.36 28.27 -3.40
CA PRO A 328 3.16 28.47 -4.60
C PRO A 328 3.91 29.81 -4.64
N SER A 329 3.35 30.86 -4.01
CA SER A 329 3.99 32.18 -3.90
C SER A 329 5.04 32.29 -2.78
N GLY A 330 5.31 31.20 -2.04
CA GLY A 330 6.32 31.19 -0.96
C GLY A 330 5.83 31.74 0.38
N GLN A 331 4.53 31.97 0.53
CA GLN A 331 3.90 32.37 1.79
C GLN A 331 3.66 31.15 2.68
N LEU A 332 4.08 31.22 3.94
CA LEU A 332 3.74 30.20 4.94
C LEU A 332 2.40 30.57 5.58
N ILE A 333 1.48 29.60 5.64
CA ILE A 333 0.17 29.71 6.28
C ILE A 333 -0.02 28.50 7.20
N GLU A 334 -0.61 28.71 8.37
CA GLU A 334 -0.78 27.65 9.36
C GLU A 334 -2.06 27.80 10.17
N GLY A 335 -2.43 26.73 10.89
CA GLY A 335 -3.57 26.77 11.81
C GLY A 335 -4.87 27.07 11.08
N SER A 336 -5.79 27.76 11.77
CA SER A 336 -7.10 28.12 11.21
C SER A 336 -7.03 28.93 9.90
N ALA A 337 -5.95 29.69 9.68
CA ALA A 337 -5.75 30.44 8.43
C ALA A 337 -5.49 29.51 7.23
N ALA A 338 -4.97 28.31 7.49
CA ALA A 338 -4.76 27.26 6.49
C ALA A 338 -6.02 26.40 6.26
N GLY A 339 -6.92 26.32 7.24
CA GLY A 339 -8.13 25.50 7.19
C GLY A 339 -8.98 25.78 5.96
N GLY A 340 -9.36 24.71 5.24
CA GLY A 340 -10.19 24.75 4.04
C GLY A 340 -9.52 25.33 2.80
N ARG A 341 -8.33 25.95 2.89
CA ARG A 341 -7.69 26.63 1.75
C ARG A 341 -7.40 25.67 0.59
N LEU A 342 -6.79 24.52 0.90
CA LEU A 342 -6.46 23.49 -0.10
C LEU A 342 -7.71 22.81 -0.68
N LEU A 343 -8.85 22.89 0.02
CA LEU A 343 -10.13 22.33 -0.43
C LEU A 343 -11.05 23.41 -1.04
N ALA A 344 -10.53 24.62 -1.32
CA ALA A 344 -11.31 25.80 -1.74
C ALA A 344 -12.57 26.07 -0.89
N GLY A 345 -12.44 25.94 0.42
CA GLY A 345 -13.52 26.16 1.39
C GLY A 345 -14.52 25.01 1.50
N MET A 346 -14.41 23.98 0.65
CA MET A 346 -15.22 22.77 0.76
C MET A 346 -14.78 21.91 1.94
N LYS A 347 -15.69 21.10 2.44
CA LYS A 347 -15.37 20.01 3.36
C LYS A 347 -14.78 18.84 2.58
N ALA A 348 -13.85 18.11 3.17
CA ALA A 348 -13.27 16.92 2.57
C ALA A 348 -14.36 15.90 2.24
N ARG A 349 -15.43 15.82 3.06
CA ARG A 349 -16.63 15.00 2.80
C ARG A 349 -17.44 15.37 1.56
N GLN A 350 -17.19 16.53 0.94
CA GLN A 350 -17.91 17.01 -0.24
C GLN A 350 -17.13 16.77 -1.55
N ILE A 351 -15.85 16.42 -1.47
CA ILE A 351 -14.98 16.21 -2.63
C ILE A 351 -14.85 14.69 -2.86
N PRO A 352 -15.08 14.14 -4.05
CA PRO A 352 -14.73 12.75 -4.35
C PRO A 352 -13.27 12.45 -4.05
N ILE A 353 -13.02 11.40 -3.25
CA ILE A 353 -11.67 11.00 -2.82
C ILE A 353 -11.31 9.64 -3.38
N LEU A 354 -10.10 9.50 -3.91
CA LEU A 354 -9.46 8.22 -4.19
C LEU A 354 -8.30 8.03 -3.22
N LEU A 355 -8.19 6.82 -2.66
CA LEU A 355 -7.05 6.42 -1.83
C LEU A 355 -6.16 5.50 -2.64
N GLY A 356 -4.86 5.70 -2.63
CA GLY A 356 -3.97 4.85 -3.41
C GLY A 356 -2.59 4.71 -2.83
N GLY A 357 -1.89 3.69 -3.30
CA GLY A 357 -0.50 3.53 -2.96
C GLY A 357 0.19 2.38 -3.67
N TYR A 358 1.51 2.46 -3.65
CA TYR A 358 2.41 1.46 -4.21
C TYR A 358 2.99 0.59 -3.10
N SER A 359 3.06 -0.73 -3.28
CA SER A 359 3.72 -1.64 -2.34
C SER A 359 3.19 -1.46 -0.90
N ARG A 360 4.02 -1.09 0.09
CA ARG A 360 3.56 -0.77 1.45
C ARG A 360 2.48 0.31 1.51
N GLY A 361 2.54 1.33 0.65
CA GLY A 361 1.48 2.34 0.55
C GLY A 361 0.12 1.73 0.17
N SER A 362 0.09 0.63 -0.58
CA SER A 362 -1.15 -0.10 -0.86
C SER A 362 -1.74 -0.76 0.39
N MET A 363 -0.93 -1.16 1.37
CA MET A 363 -1.39 -1.67 2.66
C MET A 363 -2.09 -0.56 3.45
N SER A 364 -1.47 0.61 3.53
CA SER A 364 -2.02 1.77 4.26
C SER A 364 -3.33 2.24 3.62
N ALA A 365 -3.40 2.29 2.28
CA ALA A 365 -4.64 2.57 1.55
C ALA A 365 -5.72 1.51 1.82
N ALA A 366 -5.34 0.22 1.84
CA ALA A 366 -6.27 -0.86 2.13
C ALA A 366 -6.82 -0.79 3.57
N TRP A 367 -5.96 -0.47 4.55
CA TRP A 367 -6.41 -0.22 5.93
C TRP A 367 -7.33 0.98 6.04
N ALA A 368 -7.03 2.07 5.35
CA ALA A 368 -7.91 3.23 5.32
C ALA A 368 -9.29 2.89 4.73
N MET A 369 -9.33 2.11 3.65
CA MET A 369 -10.59 1.61 3.07
C MET A 369 -11.36 0.72 4.05
N THR A 370 -10.70 -0.22 4.73
CA THR A 370 -11.32 -1.06 5.77
C THR A 370 -11.89 -0.22 6.91
N LYS A 371 -11.11 0.73 7.45
CA LYS A 371 -11.54 1.68 8.50
C LYS A 371 -12.72 2.53 8.06
N ASN A 372 -12.82 2.85 6.77
CA ASN A 372 -13.90 3.68 6.24
C ASN A 372 -15.21 2.94 6.04
N PHE A 373 -15.16 1.70 5.53
CA PHE A 373 -16.34 0.98 5.04
C PHE A 373 -16.80 -0.18 5.91
N VAL A 374 -15.92 -0.69 6.79
CA VAL A 374 -16.18 -1.91 7.57
C VAL A 374 -16.20 -1.59 9.06
N GLU A 375 -15.03 -1.31 9.63
CA GLU A 375 -14.83 -0.99 11.04
C GLU A 375 -13.39 -0.50 11.25
N SER A 376 -13.16 0.30 12.29
CA SER A 376 -11.82 0.71 12.69
C SER A 376 -11.40 -0.03 13.96
N CYS A 377 -10.58 -1.07 13.78
CA CYS A 377 -10.09 -1.94 14.84
C CYS A 377 -8.62 -1.69 15.19
N SER A 378 -8.27 -1.88 16.46
CA SER A 378 -6.90 -1.84 16.97
C SER A 378 -6.19 -3.20 16.86
N TYR A 379 -5.94 -3.65 15.63
CA TYR A 379 -5.25 -4.93 15.39
C TYR A 379 -3.80 -4.95 15.91
N ASP A 380 -3.23 -3.78 16.17
CA ASP A 380 -1.96 -3.54 16.84
C ASP A 380 -2.00 -3.75 18.37
N MET A 381 -3.17 -3.96 18.97
CA MET A 381 -3.31 -4.20 20.40
C MET A 381 -3.48 -5.69 20.71
N PRO A 382 -3.03 -6.18 21.89
CA PRO A 382 -3.28 -7.57 22.31
C PRO A 382 -4.77 -7.88 22.43
N ALA A 383 -5.53 -6.93 22.98
CA ALA A 383 -6.99 -6.94 22.98
C ALA A 383 -7.49 -5.99 21.89
N VAL A 384 -8.09 -6.54 20.84
CA VAL A 384 -8.63 -5.77 19.72
C VAL A 384 -9.94 -5.11 20.14
N THR A 385 -10.02 -3.79 19.94
CA THR A 385 -11.24 -3.00 20.10
C THR A 385 -11.61 -2.40 18.76
N CYS A 386 -12.86 -2.55 18.35
CA CYS A 386 -13.37 -2.03 17.09
C CYS A 386 -14.36 -0.88 17.33
N THR A 387 -14.31 0.11 16.46
CA THR A 387 -15.24 1.23 16.41
C THR A 387 -15.98 1.25 15.08
N PRO A 388 -17.17 1.87 15.00
CA PRO A 388 -17.91 1.98 13.75
C PRO A 388 -17.05 2.60 12.63
N PRO A 389 -17.32 2.24 11.36
CA PRO A 389 -16.60 2.77 10.22
C PRO A 389 -16.62 4.31 10.16
N LYS A 390 -15.56 4.92 9.62
CA LYS A 390 -15.43 6.39 9.47
C LYS A 390 -16.52 7.01 8.58
N GLY A 391 -17.08 6.23 7.66
CA GLY A 391 -18.29 6.58 6.93
C GLY A 391 -18.15 7.75 5.94
N TYR A 392 -16.98 7.95 5.32
CA TYR A 392 -16.82 8.86 4.19
C TYR A 392 -17.42 8.22 2.94
N THR A 393 -18.67 8.57 2.62
CA THR A 393 -19.40 8.08 1.43
C THR A 393 -18.88 8.67 0.11
N ASN A 394 -18.05 9.70 0.21
CA ASN A 394 -17.39 10.36 -0.91
C ASN A 394 -16.01 9.76 -1.23
N ILE A 395 -15.50 8.79 -0.46
CA ILE A 395 -14.38 7.95 -0.90
C ILE A 395 -14.92 7.02 -2.00
N LYS A 396 -14.38 7.14 -3.21
CA LYS A 396 -14.90 6.50 -4.42
C LYS A 396 -14.19 5.20 -4.79
N GLY A 397 -13.02 4.93 -4.21
CA GLY A 397 -12.32 3.67 -4.44
C GLY A 397 -10.84 3.72 -4.07
N ALA A 398 -10.18 2.60 -4.36
CA ALA A 398 -8.76 2.41 -4.11
C ALA A 398 -7.93 2.26 -5.41
N ILE A 399 -6.70 2.76 -5.41
CA ILE A 399 -5.67 2.47 -6.44
C ILE A 399 -4.54 1.68 -5.78
N LEU A 400 -4.43 0.40 -6.08
CA LEU A 400 -3.52 -0.54 -5.42
C LEU A 400 -2.45 -1.04 -6.40
N LEU A 401 -1.25 -0.47 -6.32
CA LEU A 401 -0.13 -0.82 -7.20
C LEU A 401 0.83 -1.76 -6.45
N ALA A 402 1.18 -2.90 -7.05
CA ALA A 402 1.94 -3.97 -6.44
C ALA A 402 1.39 -4.35 -5.04
N SER A 403 0.10 -4.70 -5.03
CA SER A 403 -0.72 -4.74 -3.82
C SER A 403 -0.35 -5.84 -2.82
N PHE A 404 -0.67 -5.59 -1.55
CA PHE A 404 -0.69 -6.55 -0.43
C PHE A 404 -2.09 -6.67 0.22
N ALA A 405 -3.14 -6.15 -0.42
CA ALA A 405 -4.42 -5.88 0.23
C ALA A 405 -5.26 -7.13 0.54
N SER A 406 -5.04 -8.26 -0.13
CA SER A 406 -5.72 -9.53 0.17
C SER A 406 -5.18 -10.23 1.43
N GLY A 407 -4.08 -9.71 1.99
CA GLY A 407 -3.58 -10.06 3.31
C GLY A 407 -2.74 -11.35 3.38
N ALA A 408 -2.45 -11.75 4.62
CA ALA A 408 -1.50 -12.81 4.97
C ALA A 408 -1.80 -14.20 4.38
N GLY A 409 -3.04 -14.45 3.94
CA GLY A 409 -3.43 -15.72 3.31
C GLY A 409 -2.79 -15.94 1.94
N TYR A 410 -2.54 -14.87 1.19
CA TYR A 410 -2.06 -14.93 -0.19
C TYR A 410 -0.58 -14.59 -0.34
N VAL A 411 0.21 -14.82 0.71
CA VAL A 411 1.66 -14.74 0.63
C VAL A 411 2.17 -15.70 -0.46
N PRO A 412 3.01 -15.23 -1.39
CA PRO A 412 3.51 -16.08 -2.47
C PRO A 412 4.40 -17.24 -1.98
N ALA A 413 4.40 -18.34 -2.73
CA ALA A 413 5.18 -19.55 -2.47
C ALA A 413 6.67 -19.34 -2.75
N ALA A 414 7.39 -18.72 -1.82
CA ALA A 414 8.82 -18.49 -1.90
C ALA A 414 9.55 -18.74 -0.56
N PRO A 415 10.78 -19.28 -0.58
CA PRO A 415 11.52 -19.57 0.65
C PRO A 415 11.76 -18.36 1.55
N ASP A 416 11.95 -17.16 0.97
CA ASP A 416 12.17 -15.91 1.71
C ASP A 416 10.90 -15.36 2.38
N LEU A 417 9.73 -15.94 2.07
CA LEU A 417 8.42 -15.50 2.56
C LEU A 417 7.74 -16.53 3.47
N LYS A 418 8.31 -17.72 3.65
CA LYS A 418 7.70 -18.84 4.38
C LYS A 418 7.26 -18.50 5.82
N ASP A 419 8.01 -17.63 6.48
CA ASP A 419 7.81 -17.26 7.89
C ASP A 419 6.95 -15.99 8.04
N ARG A 420 6.44 -15.43 6.93
CA ARG A 420 5.73 -14.14 6.93
C ARG A 420 4.59 -14.13 7.94
N ASN A 421 3.75 -15.15 7.98
CA ASN A 421 2.57 -15.17 8.87
C ASN A 421 2.94 -15.19 10.36
N LEU A 422 4.03 -15.87 10.73
CA LEU A 422 4.56 -15.86 12.09
C LEU A 422 5.14 -14.50 12.44
N PHE A 423 5.92 -13.92 11.52
CA PHE A 423 6.45 -12.56 11.67
C PHE A 423 5.33 -11.53 11.86
N LEU A 424 4.23 -11.60 11.08
CA LEU A 424 3.10 -10.69 11.22
C LEU A 424 2.40 -10.82 12.59
N GLY A 425 2.12 -12.05 13.01
CA GLY A 425 1.53 -12.31 14.31
C GLY A 425 2.40 -11.82 15.46
N GLY A 426 3.72 -12.03 15.37
CA GLY A 426 4.67 -11.59 16.39
C GLY A 426 4.82 -10.07 16.47
N MET A 427 4.96 -9.38 15.32
CA MET A 427 5.06 -7.91 15.29
C MET A 427 3.82 -7.24 15.90
N ALA A 428 2.62 -7.76 15.63
CA ALA A 428 1.40 -7.24 16.21
C ALA A 428 1.26 -7.59 17.71
N ALA A 429 1.59 -8.83 18.11
CA ALA A 429 1.41 -9.29 19.49
C ALA A 429 2.42 -8.70 20.48
N GLU A 430 3.69 -8.59 20.08
CA GLU A 430 4.80 -8.23 20.98
C GLU A 430 5.21 -6.75 20.85
N HIS A 431 4.96 -6.15 19.70
CA HIS A 431 5.52 -4.85 19.35
C HIS A 431 4.47 -3.86 18.88
N HIS A 432 3.18 -4.19 18.94
CA HIS A 432 2.11 -3.26 18.54
C HIS A 432 2.28 -2.65 17.14
N ILE A 433 2.83 -3.44 16.21
CA ILE A 433 3.03 -3.04 14.82
C ILE A 433 2.20 -3.97 13.95
N ALA A 434 1.05 -3.47 13.48
CA ALA A 434 0.29 -4.11 12.42
C ALA A 434 0.94 -3.79 11.06
N PHE A 435 1.92 -4.62 10.66
CA PHE A 435 2.68 -4.37 9.44
C PHE A 435 1.89 -4.67 8.18
N TYR A 436 1.37 -5.88 8.00
CA TYR A 436 0.60 -6.24 6.80
C TYR A 436 -0.90 -6.32 7.13
N PRO A 437 -1.78 -6.13 6.13
CA PRO A 437 -3.18 -6.46 6.25
C PRO A 437 -3.38 -7.91 6.69
N ASN A 438 -4.17 -8.12 7.73
CA ASN A 438 -4.74 -9.43 8.04
C ASN A 438 -5.98 -9.66 7.15
N SER A 439 -6.69 -10.78 7.34
CA SER A 439 -7.83 -11.10 6.49
C SER A 439 -9.03 -10.15 6.59
N ALA A 440 -9.11 -9.28 7.60
CA ALA A 440 -10.21 -8.33 7.74
C ALA A 440 -10.32 -7.39 6.53
N THR A 441 -9.18 -7.03 5.93
CA THR A 441 -9.16 -6.23 4.71
C THR A 441 -9.81 -6.98 3.55
N LEU A 442 -9.41 -8.22 3.30
CA LEU A 442 -9.97 -9.05 2.24
C LEU A 442 -11.47 -9.28 2.43
N ALA A 443 -11.90 -9.65 3.63
CA ALA A 443 -13.32 -9.85 3.96
C ALA A 443 -14.12 -8.57 3.71
N GLY A 444 -13.56 -7.43 4.11
CA GLY A 444 -14.15 -6.10 3.97
C GLY A 444 -14.33 -5.58 2.55
N MET A 445 -13.61 -6.13 1.57
CA MET A 445 -13.64 -5.62 0.18
C MET A 445 -15.02 -5.70 -0.47
N VAL A 446 -15.91 -6.56 0.02
CA VAL A 446 -17.31 -6.60 -0.44
C VAL A 446 -18.06 -5.27 -0.25
N HIS A 447 -17.61 -4.44 0.70
CA HIS A 447 -18.16 -3.13 1.00
C HIS A 447 -17.47 -1.98 0.25
N TRP A 448 -16.39 -2.25 -0.49
CA TRP A 448 -15.64 -1.21 -1.17
C TRP A 448 -16.34 -0.81 -2.48
N PRO A 449 -16.45 0.50 -2.76
CA PRO A 449 -17.17 0.99 -3.94
C PRO A 449 -16.43 0.70 -5.25
N ALA A 450 -15.09 0.76 -5.23
CA ALA A 450 -14.26 0.51 -6.40
C ALA A 450 -12.82 0.17 -6.04
N ALA A 451 -12.12 -0.55 -6.90
CA ALA A 451 -10.67 -0.78 -6.77
C ALA A 451 -9.97 -1.01 -8.12
N PHE A 452 -8.80 -0.40 -8.27
CA PHE A 452 -7.85 -0.67 -9.35
C PHE A 452 -6.65 -1.44 -8.82
N PHE A 453 -6.21 -2.45 -9.59
CA PHE A 453 -5.04 -3.25 -9.26
C PHE A 453 -4.02 -3.19 -10.40
N GLY A 454 -2.78 -2.82 -10.08
CA GLY A 454 -1.63 -2.91 -10.99
C GLY A 454 -0.61 -3.90 -10.46
N LYS A 455 -0.26 -4.96 -11.19
CA LYS A 455 0.54 -6.05 -10.61
C LYS A 455 1.47 -6.78 -11.59
N GLY A 456 2.64 -7.17 -11.09
CA GLY A 456 3.57 -8.04 -11.81
C GLY A 456 3.20 -9.51 -11.62
N LEU A 457 3.37 -10.34 -12.64
CA LEU A 457 3.00 -11.76 -12.55
C LEU A 457 3.79 -12.56 -11.49
N TRP A 458 5.03 -12.16 -11.18
CA TRP A 458 5.84 -12.79 -10.12
C TRP A 458 6.14 -11.85 -8.94
N ASP A 459 5.16 -11.01 -8.64
CA ASP A 459 5.17 -10.11 -7.50
C ASP A 459 5.34 -10.88 -6.17
N ARG A 460 6.31 -10.44 -5.35
CA ARG A 460 6.66 -11.02 -4.04
C ARG A 460 5.74 -10.61 -2.89
N ALA A 461 4.90 -9.60 -3.11
CA ALA A 461 4.06 -9.02 -2.07
C ALA A 461 2.89 -9.91 -1.68
N GLU A 462 2.20 -10.34 -2.72
CA GLU A 462 0.93 -11.03 -2.75
C GLU A 462 0.89 -11.78 -4.06
N SER A 463 0.35 -12.99 -4.08
CA SER A 463 0.20 -13.75 -5.31
C SER A 463 -0.83 -13.11 -6.24
N LEU A 464 -0.81 -13.48 -7.53
CA LEU A 464 -1.85 -13.04 -8.45
C LEU A 464 -3.23 -13.61 -8.05
N GLU A 465 -3.28 -14.80 -7.45
CA GLU A 465 -4.55 -15.37 -6.96
C GLU A 465 -5.16 -14.52 -5.84
N GLY A 466 -4.33 -13.94 -4.96
CA GLY A 466 -4.79 -13.02 -3.92
C GLY A 466 -5.41 -11.75 -4.49
N THR A 467 -4.78 -11.17 -5.51
CA THR A 467 -5.32 -9.99 -6.19
C THR A 467 -6.62 -10.31 -6.94
N ILE A 468 -6.75 -11.49 -7.54
CA ILE A 468 -8.01 -11.96 -8.14
C ILE A 468 -9.09 -12.12 -7.06
N ALA A 469 -8.75 -12.73 -5.92
CA ALA A 469 -9.66 -12.90 -4.80
C ALA A 469 -10.16 -11.54 -4.26
N ALA A 470 -9.26 -10.57 -4.15
CA ALA A 470 -9.60 -9.18 -3.83
C ALA A 470 -10.53 -8.58 -4.90
N TYR A 471 -10.15 -8.66 -6.17
CA TYR A 471 -10.94 -8.15 -7.31
C TYR A 471 -12.36 -8.73 -7.34
N ASP A 472 -12.52 -10.03 -7.10
CA ASP A 472 -13.82 -10.69 -7.15
C ASP A 472 -14.78 -10.20 -6.07
N ARG A 473 -14.27 -9.81 -4.90
CA ARG A 473 -15.09 -9.30 -3.79
C ARG A 473 -15.60 -7.88 -4.04
N ILE A 474 -14.88 -7.07 -4.80
CA ILE A 474 -15.33 -5.72 -5.17
C ILE A 474 -16.59 -5.84 -6.05
N ARG A 475 -17.73 -5.31 -5.58
CA ARG A 475 -19.00 -5.36 -6.33
C ARG A 475 -19.16 -4.21 -7.34
N GLY A 476 -18.53 -3.07 -7.07
CA GLY A 476 -18.60 -1.89 -7.92
C GLY A 476 -17.50 -1.85 -8.98
N LEU A 477 -17.08 -0.63 -9.36
CA LEU A 477 -16.14 -0.40 -10.45
C LEU A 477 -14.77 -1.04 -10.14
N LYS A 478 -14.23 -1.84 -11.06
CA LYS A 478 -12.95 -2.52 -10.83
C LYS A 478 -12.19 -2.80 -12.11
N GLU A 479 -10.87 -2.74 -12.02
CA GLU A 479 -9.96 -3.14 -13.09
C GLU A 479 -8.69 -3.76 -12.50
N ILE A 480 -8.12 -4.73 -13.22
CA ILE A 480 -6.82 -5.32 -12.93
C ILE A 480 -5.96 -5.24 -14.18
N VAL A 481 -4.73 -4.75 -14.02
CA VAL A 481 -3.71 -4.67 -15.05
C VAL A 481 -2.51 -5.46 -14.60
N VAL A 482 -2.10 -6.41 -15.42
CA VAL A 482 -0.93 -7.24 -15.18
C VAL A 482 0.18 -7.01 -16.21
N ALA A 483 1.43 -7.20 -15.79
CA ALA A 483 2.60 -7.17 -16.67
C ALA A 483 3.50 -8.38 -16.40
N ARG A 484 4.24 -8.83 -17.42
CA ARG A 484 5.30 -9.86 -17.26
C ARG A 484 6.50 -9.23 -16.56
N GLY A 485 6.33 -8.99 -15.27
CA GLY A 485 7.27 -8.28 -14.42
C GLY A 485 7.18 -8.67 -12.93
N PRO A 486 8.17 -8.20 -12.15
CA PRO A 486 8.29 -8.39 -10.71
C PRO A 486 7.39 -7.45 -9.89
N HIS A 487 7.58 -7.41 -8.57
CA HIS A 487 6.96 -6.42 -7.69
C HIS A 487 7.42 -4.99 -7.99
N SER A 488 8.72 -4.81 -8.28
CA SER A 488 9.32 -3.54 -8.67
C SER A 488 8.80 -3.04 -10.03
N ILE A 489 7.72 -2.25 -10.02
CA ILE A 489 7.08 -1.73 -11.25
C ILE A 489 8.05 -0.86 -12.06
N GLU A 490 8.96 -0.17 -11.39
CA GLU A 490 9.96 0.68 -12.00
C GLU A 490 10.94 -0.09 -12.93
N THR A 491 11.02 -1.42 -12.83
CA THR A 491 11.86 -2.25 -13.71
C THR A 491 11.10 -2.86 -14.89
N TRP A 492 9.77 -2.69 -14.93
CA TRP A 492 8.97 -3.24 -16.02
C TRP A 492 9.32 -2.58 -17.35
N ASP A 493 8.91 -3.22 -18.45
CA ASP A 493 9.00 -2.61 -19.77
C ASP A 493 8.35 -1.20 -19.76
N PRO A 494 8.99 -0.16 -20.31
CA PRO A 494 8.46 1.21 -20.29
C PRO A 494 7.07 1.34 -20.92
N GLU A 495 6.70 0.49 -21.89
CA GLU A 495 5.36 0.51 -22.45
C GLU A 495 4.31 -0.09 -21.51
N ASP A 496 4.69 -1.07 -20.68
CA ASP A 496 3.81 -1.61 -19.65
C ASP A 496 3.62 -0.63 -18.50
N GLN A 497 4.67 0.13 -18.12
CA GLN A 497 4.54 1.24 -17.17
C GLN A 497 3.58 2.32 -17.67
N ARG A 498 3.73 2.74 -18.94
CA ARG A 498 2.81 3.71 -19.57
C ARG A 498 1.39 3.19 -19.66
N TYR A 499 1.21 1.92 -20.06
CA TYR A 499 -0.11 1.30 -20.12
C TYR A 499 -0.77 1.28 -18.73
N LEU A 500 -0.05 0.82 -17.70
CA LEU A 500 -0.54 0.81 -16.32
C LEU A 500 -1.00 2.21 -15.89
N GLN A 501 -0.19 3.24 -16.12
CA GLN A 501 -0.52 4.62 -15.78
C GLN A 501 -1.79 5.09 -16.52
N GLN A 502 -1.91 4.83 -17.83
CA GLN A 502 -3.11 5.19 -18.60
C GLN A 502 -4.38 4.51 -18.04
N ARG A 503 -4.29 3.21 -17.70
CA ARG A 503 -5.41 2.48 -17.12
C ARG A 503 -5.77 2.97 -15.72
N MET A 504 -4.77 3.31 -14.91
CA MET A 504 -4.96 3.93 -13.59
C MET A 504 -5.75 5.25 -13.70
N ILE A 505 -5.41 6.11 -14.66
CA ILE A 505 -6.13 7.38 -14.89
C ILE A 505 -7.56 7.11 -15.38
N ALA A 506 -7.76 6.19 -16.32
CA ALA A 506 -9.08 5.84 -16.82
C ALA A 506 -10.00 5.32 -15.68
N PHE A 507 -9.46 4.47 -14.80
CA PHE A 507 -10.18 4.04 -13.61
C PHE A 507 -10.49 5.20 -12.66
N ALA A 508 -9.50 6.05 -12.37
CA ALA A 508 -9.66 7.17 -11.44
C ALA A 508 -10.79 8.10 -11.89
N GLN A 509 -10.82 8.46 -13.18
CA GLN A 509 -11.87 9.29 -13.77
C GLN A 509 -13.23 8.60 -13.72
N ALA A 510 -13.30 7.32 -14.10
CA ALA A 510 -14.53 6.52 -14.04
C ALA A 510 -15.09 6.44 -12.60
N ALA A 511 -14.23 6.27 -11.60
CA ALA A 511 -14.62 6.15 -10.20
C ALA A 511 -15.25 7.44 -9.65
N VAL A 512 -14.65 8.61 -9.94
CA VAL A 512 -15.17 9.89 -9.42
C VAL A 512 -16.38 10.42 -10.18
N THR A 513 -16.53 10.03 -11.45
CA THR A 513 -17.71 10.37 -12.27
C THR A 513 -18.88 9.40 -12.09
N GLY A 514 -18.68 8.30 -11.36
CA GLY A 514 -19.71 7.30 -11.08
C GLY A 514 -20.04 6.40 -12.27
N ALA A 515 -19.07 6.16 -13.16
CA ALA A 515 -19.22 5.20 -14.25
C ALA A 515 -19.31 3.76 -13.72
N SER A 516 -20.04 2.91 -14.44
CA SER A 516 -20.23 1.50 -14.07
C SER A 516 -19.12 0.58 -14.59
N THR A 517 -18.35 1.01 -15.59
CA THR A 517 -17.25 0.24 -16.19
C THR A 517 -16.07 1.17 -16.47
N VAL A 518 -14.85 0.59 -16.51
CA VAL A 518 -13.67 1.35 -16.94
C VAL A 518 -13.53 1.19 -18.47
N PRO A 519 -13.61 2.28 -19.25
CA PRO A 519 -13.54 2.20 -20.72
C PRO A 519 -12.24 1.52 -21.18
N GLY A 520 -12.36 0.54 -22.08
CA GLY A 520 -11.20 -0.18 -22.66
C GLY A 520 -10.53 -1.21 -21.73
N ALA A 521 -11.15 -1.55 -20.59
CA ALA A 521 -10.64 -2.63 -19.73
C ALA A 521 -10.68 -3.96 -20.49
N ARG A 522 -9.62 -4.77 -20.33
CA ARG A 522 -9.52 -6.08 -21.00
C ARG A 522 -10.38 -7.11 -20.26
N PRO A 523 -11.26 -7.85 -20.94
CA PRO A 523 -12.03 -8.92 -20.31
C PRO A 523 -11.13 -10.13 -20.01
N TRP A 524 -11.44 -10.84 -18.93
CA TRP A 524 -10.81 -12.10 -18.53
C TRP A 524 -11.77 -12.88 -17.62
N THR A 525 -11.65 -14.21 -17.60
CA THR A 525 -12.61 -15.10 -16.92
C THR A 525 -11.95 -16.00 -15.88
N ASP A 526 -10.64 -16.22 -15.99
CA ASP A 526 -9.85 -17.06 -15.09
C ASP A 526 -8.40 -16.56 -14.99
N LEU A 527 -7.59 -17.23 -14.16
CA LEU A 527 -6.18 -16.87 -13.96
C LEU A 527 -5.39 -16.92 -15.27
N LYS A 528 -5.55 -17.97 -16.10
CA LYS A 528 -4.78 -18.13 -17.34
C LYS A 528 -5.12 -17.06 -18.38
N SER A 529 -6.40 -16.73 -18.55
CA SER A 529 -6.87 -15.66 -19.42
C SER A 529 -6.45 -14.28 -18.92
N LEU A 530 -6.39 -14.03 -17.60
CA LEU A 530 -5.81 -12.81 -17.06
C LEU A 530 -4.31 -12.70 -17.41
N VAL A 531 -3.54 -13.77 -17.20
CA VAL A 531 -2.12 -13.83 -17.58
C VAL A 531 -1.97 -13.59 -19.10
N ALA A 532 -2.89 -14.12 -19.91
CA ALA A 532 -2.93 -13.90 -21.36
C ALA A 532 -3.26 -12.46 -21.78
N THR A 533 -3.75 -11.61 -20.87
CA THR A 533 -3.87 -10.18 -21.16
C THR A 533 -2.53 -9.47 -21.23
N THR A 534 -1.43 -10.11 -20.79
CA THR A 534 -0.09 -9.51 -20.88
C THR A 534 0.43 -9.51 -22.32
N PRO A 535 0.90 -8.36 -22.84
CA PRO A 535 1.55 -8.29 -24.14
C PRO A 535 2.88 -9.07 -24.11
N ASP A 536 3.47 -9.34 -25.28
CA ASP A 536 4.78 -9.97 -25.38
C ASP A 536 5.93 -8.98 -25.09
N ARG A 537 5.83 -8.33 -23.94
CA ARG A 537 6.81 -7.42 -23.35
C ARG A 537 7.21 -8.00 -22.01
N TRP A 538 8.49 -7.88 -21.69
CA TRP A 538 9.10 -8.58 -20.57
C TRP A 538 9.96 -7.61 -19.79
N GLU A 539 9.96 -7.76 -18.47
CA GLU A 539 11.05 -7.26 -17.67
C GLU A 539 12.39 -7.80 -18.24
N PRO A 540 13.40 -6.94 -18.50
CA PRO A 540 14.55 -7.31 -19.32
C PRO A 540 15.33 -8.55 -18.89
N SER A 541 15.50 -8.78 -17.58
CA SER A 541 16.26 -9.92 -17.07
C SER A 541 15.50 -11.25 -17.10
N SER A 542 14.21 -11.20 -17.43
CA SER A 542 13.32 -12.36 -17.49
C SER A 542 12.87 -12.67 -18.92
N ARG A 543 13.43 -11.94 -19.91
CA ARG A 543 13.12 -12.17 -21.33
C ARG A 543 13.59 -13.58 -21.74
N PRO A 544 12.72 -14.38 -22.38
CA PRO A 544 13.12 -15.70 -22.89
C PRO A 544 14.29 -15.58 -23.88
N GLU A 545 15.34 -16.36 -23.66
CA GLU A 545 16.43 -16.52 -24.63
C GLU A 545 15.96 -17.45 -25.76
N TRP A 546 16.17 -17.05 -27.03
CA TRP A 546 15.93 -17.92 -28.18
C TRP A 546 17.20 -18.10 -29.02
N PRO A 547 17.61 -19.36 -29.36
CA PRO A 547 17.06 -20.62 -28.83
C PRO A 547 17.36 -20.75 -27.32
N PRO A 548 16.58 -21.56 -26.56
CA PRO A 548 16.85 -21.77 -25.14
C PRO A 548 18.29 -22.25 -24.99
N SER A 549 19.14 -21.44 -24.36
CA SER A 549 20.49 -21.87 -24.05
C SER A 549 20.36 -23.04 -23.08
N ALA A 550 21.00 -24.17 -23.39
CA ALA A 550 21.06 -25.34 -22.54
C ALA A 550 21.90 -25.00 -21.29
N ARG A 551 21.34 -24.20 -20.37
CA ARG A 551 21.89 -24.02 -19.05
C ARG A 551 21.30 -25.15 -18.20
N THR A 552 22.07 -26.22 -18.12
CA THR A 552 21.86 -27.37 -17.23
C THR A 552 21.69 -26.87 -15.79
N PRO A 553 20.80 -27.50 -14.99
CA PRO A 553 20.42 -27.07 -13.64
C PRO A 553 21.58 -26.89 -12.65
#